data_AF-A0AAV5AY68-F1
#
_entry.id   AF-A0AAV5AY68-F1
#
_cell.length_a   1.000
_cell.length_b   1.000
_cell.length_c   1.000
_cell.angle_alpha   90.00
_cell.angle_beta   90.00
_cell.angle_gamma   90.00
#
_symmetry.space_group_name_H-M   'P 1'
#
loop_
_entity.id
_entity.type
_entity.pdbx_description
1 polymer ?
#
loop_
_entity_poly.entity_id
_entity_poly.type
_entity_poly.pdbx_seq_one_letter_code
_entity_poly.pdbx_strand_id
1 'polypeptide(L)'
;MKYREIKPIGFLTNFIQSFWEYETFNTEFEHTIIPDGYFDLIVEFESNSFKQIKLTGVWIEPVNVVIPKSTKLFGIRFKLLAAEYIFQ
;
A
#
# COMPACT_ATOMS: atom_id res chain seq x y z
N MET A 1 -1.78 -16.53 2.47
CA MET A 1 -1.70 -15.13 1.99
C MET A 1 -2.49 -15.05 0.70
N LYS A 2 -3.31 -14.02 0.55
CA LYS A 2 -3.95 -13.68 -0.73
C LYS A 2 -3.57 -12.25 -1.09
N TYR A 3 -3.02 -12.07 -2.29
CA TYR A 3 -2.71 -10.76 -2.85
C TYR A 3 -3.47 -10.59 -4.16
N ARG A 4 -4.02 -9.40 -4.36
CA ARG A 4 -4.65 -8.99 -5.62
C ARG A 4 -4.27 -7.57 -5.93
N GLU A 5 -3.93 -7.32 -7.19
CA GLU A 5 -3.73 -5.97 -7.71
C GLU A 5 -4.73 -5.69 -8.83
N ILE A 6 -5.22 -4.45 -8.89
CA ILE A 6 -6.20 -3.96 -9.87
C ILE A 6 -5.64 -2.66 -10.45
N LYS A 7 -5.53 -2.59 -11.78
CA LYS A 7 -5.12 -1.36 -12.47
C LYS A 7 -6.30 -0.36 -12.51
N PRO A 8 -6.03 0.94 -12.34
CA PRO A 8 -7.06 1.96 -12.51
C PRO A 8 -7.46 2.06 -13.99
N ILE A 9 -8.65 2.63 -14.23
CA ILE A 9 -9.18 2.88 -15.57
C ILE A 9 -9.57 4.35 -15.72
N GLY A 10 -9.50 4.87 -16.94
CA GLY A 10 -9.88 6.25 -17.26
C GLY A 10 -9.01 7.30 -16.57
N PHE A 11 -9.65 8.37 -16.08
CA PHE A 11 -8.98 9.52 -15.46
C PHE A 11 -8.09 9.18 -14.27
N LEU A 12 -8.45 8.13 -13.52
CA LEU A 12 -7.69 7.71 -12.34
C LEU A 12 -6.27 7.23 -12.67
N THR A 13 -6.01 6.82 -13.91
CA THR A 13 -4.67 6.39 -14.36
C THR A 13 -3.62 7.50 -14.30
N ASN A 14 -4.04 8.77 -14.25
CA ASN A 14 -3.14 9.92 -14.09
C ASN A 14 -2.58 10.04 -12.66
N PHE A 15 -3.30 9.53 -11.66
CA PHE A 15 -3.00 9.73 -10.23
C PHE A 15 -2.66 8.43 -9.51
N ILE A 16 -3.27 7.34 -9.93
CA ILE A 16 -3.19 6.04 -9.28
C ILE A 16 -2.37 5.12 -10.17
N GLN A 17 -1.45 4.38 -9.56
CA GLN A 17 -0.68 3.34 -10.21
C GLN A 17 -1.40 1.98 -10.13
N SER A 18 -1.96 1.66 -8.95
CA SER A 18 -2.74 0.45 -8.72
C SER A 18 -3.55 0.51 -7.43
N PHE A 19 -4.59 -0.30 -7.36
CA PHE A 19 -5.25 -0.69 -6.12
C PHE A 19 -4.78 -2.08 -5.75
N TRP A 20 -4.50 -2.33 -4.48
CA TRP A 20 -4.06 -3.63 -4.02
C TRP A 20 -4.81 -4.08 -2.77
N GLU A 21 -5.04 -5.37 -2.67
CA GLU A 21 -5.64 -6.03 -1.52
C GLU A 21 -4.70 -7.13 -1.04
N TYR A 22 -4.48 -7.17 0.26
CA TYR A 22 -3.63 -8.16 0.89
C TYR A 22 -4.34 -8.74 2.12
N GLU A 23 -4.40 -10.06 2.21
CA GLU A 23 -5.09 -10.76 3.30
C GLU A 23 -4.21 -11.87 3.89
N THR A 24 -4.05 -11.82 5.22
CA THR A 24 -3.44 -12.89 6.03
C THR A 24 -4.55 -13.69 6.73
N PHE A 25 -4.31 -14.99 6.92
CA PHE A 25 -5.25 -15.89 7.57
C PHE A 25 -4.73 -16.31 8.94
N ASN A 26 -3.84 -17.31 8.96
CA ASN A 26 -3.44 -18.00 10.19
C ASN A 26 -2.02 -17.67 10.66
N THR A 27 -1.18 -17.08 9.80
CA THR A 27 0.23 -16.80 10.08
C THR A 27 0.52 -15.32 9.89
N GLU A 28 1.38 -14.80 10.76
CA GLU A 28 2.00 -13.48 10.58
C GLU A 28 2.97 -13.53 9.41
N PHE A 29 3.09 -12.43 8.69
CA PHE A 29 3.99 -12.31 7.55
C PHE A 29 4.89 -11.09 7.72
N GLU A 30 6.19 -11.32 7.64
CA GLU A 30 7.15 -10.24 7.47
C GLU A 30 7.21 -9.86 5.99
N HIS A 31 7.05 -8.57 5.71
CA HIS A 31 7.16 -8.01 4.38
C HIS A 31 8.21 -6.91 4.39
N THR A 32 9.12 -6.95 3.42
CA THR A 32 10.01 -5.84 3.13
C THR A 32 9.41 -5.00 2.02
N ILE A 33 9.13 -3.72 2.32
CA ILE A 33 8.71 -2.72 1.35
C ILE A 33 9.98 -2.12 0.74
N ILE A 34 10.10 -2.21 -0.59
CA ILE A 34 11.21 -1.61 -1.34
C ILE A 34 10.77 -0.22 -1.84
N PRO A 35 11.59 0.83 -1.68
CA PRO A 35 11.36 2.14 -2.27
C PRO A 35 11.11 2.05 -3.78
N ASP A 36 9.94 2.52 -4.22
CA ASP A 36 9.52 2.52 -5.64
C ASP A 36 9.10 3.91 -6.14
N GLY A 37 9.27 4.95 -5.31
CA GLY A 37 8.91 6.34 -5.64
C GLY A 37 7.41 6.64 -5.57
N TYR A 38 6.60 5.69 -5.07
CA TYR A 38 5.17 5.89 -4.86
C TYR A 38 4.84 6.13 -3.37
N PHE A 39 3.60 6.52 -3.12
CA PHE A 39 3.03 6.52 -1.79
C PHE A 39 1.67 5.82 -1.80
N ASP A 40 1.39 5.10 -0.72
CA ASP A 40 0.23 4.26 -0.55
C ASP A 40 -0.68 4.81 0.57
N LEU A 41 -1.98 4.91 0.29
CA LEU A 41 -3.01 5.06 1.32
C LEU A 41 -3.54 3.67 1.67
N ILE A 42 -3.36 3.24 2.91
CA ILE A 42 -3.69 1.89 3.36
C ILE A 42 -4.79 1.95 4.41
N VAL A 43 -5.84 1.18 4.19
CA VAL A 43 -6.88 0.86 5.17
C VAL A 43 -6.59 -0.51 5.75
N GLU A 44 -6.49 -0.59 7.07
CA GLU A 44 -6.16 -1.81 7.79
C GLU A 44 -7.36 -2.30 8.59
N PHE A 45 -7.70 -3.57 8.37
CA PHE A 45 -8.69 -4.32 9.14
C PHE A 45 -7.99 -5.48 9.84
N GLU A 46 -8.32 -5.69 11.11
CA GLU A 46 -7.82 -6.81 11.90
C GLU A 46 -9.01 -7.56 12.48
N SER A 47 -9.06 -8.88 12.29
CA SER A 47 -10.19 -9.72 12.69
C SER A 47 -11.55 -9.17 12.21
N ASN A 48 -11.62 -8.76 10.94
CA ASN A 48 -12.77 -8.10 10.30
C ASN A 48 -13.24 -6.77 10.94
N SER A 49 -12.48 -6.20 11.87
CA SER A 49 -12.76 -4.90 12.47
C SER A 49 -11.86 -3.83 11.88
N PHE A 50 -12.42 -2.64 11.63
CA PHE A 50 -11.62 -1.49 11.22
C PHE A 50 -10.59 -1.16 12.32
N LYS A 51 -9.33 -1.02 11.92
CA LYS A 51 -8.24 -0.67 12.84
C LYS A 51 -7.78 0.76 12.62
N GLN A 52 -7.35 1.08 11.41
CA GLN A 52 -6.81 2.40 11.08
C GLN A 52 -6.73 2.66 9.58
N ILE A 53 -6.52 3.92 9.23
CA ILE A 53 -6.08 4.36 7.91
C ILE A 53 -4.72 5.02 8.07
N LYS A 54 -3.76 4.64 7.24
CA LYS A 54 -2.40 5.19 7.26
C LYS A 54 -1.95 5.59 5.86
N LEU A 55 -1.21 6.68 5.79
CA LEU A 55 -0.48 7.10 4.60
C LEU A 55 0.98 6.69 4.79
N THR A 56 1.55 6.00 3.82
CA THR A 56 2.94 5.55 3.87
C THR A 56 3.59 5.73 2.52
N GLY A 57 4.84 6.16 2.47
CA GLY A 57 5.52 6.31 1.18
C GLY A 57 6.58 7.39 1.15
N VAL A 58 7.15 7.48 -0.05
CA VAL A 58 8.46 8.04 -0.38
C VAL A 58 9.54 7.63 0.62
N TRP A 59 9.59 6.33 0.89
CA TRP A 59 10.69 5.74 1.65
C TRP A 59 12.00 5.89 0.86
N ILE A 60 13.08 6.24 1.54
CA ILE A 60 14.44 6.29 0.96
C ILE A 60 15.23 5.00 1.22
N GLU A 61 14.75 4.19 2.16
CA GLU A 61 15.36 2.93 2.57
C GLU A 61 14.29 1.83 2.64
N PRO A 62 14.66 0.54 2.50
CA PRO A 62 13.73 -0.57 2.69
C PRO A 62 13.13 -0.56 4.11
N VAL A 63 11.83 -0.79 4.19
CA VAL A 63 11.10 -0.83 5.48
C VAL A 63 10.56 -2.24 5.69
N ASN A 64 10.94 -2.86 6.80
CA ASN A 64 10.35 -4.12 7.23
C ASN A 64 9.07 -3.87 8.02
N VAL A 65 7.98 -4.49 7.58
CA VAL A 65 6.68 -4.43 8.23
C VAL A 65 6.23 -5.84 8.60
N VAL A 66 5.73 -5.99 9.82
CA VAL A 66 5.08 -7.22 10.27
C VAL A 66 3.58 -7.05 10.10
N ILE A 67 2.96 -7.91 9.30
CA ILE A 67 1.52 -7.94 9.11
C ILE A 67 0.95 -9.03 10.03
N PRO A 68 0.13 -8.67 11.03
CA PRO A 68 -0.45 -9.65 11.95
C PRO A 68 -1.32 -10.69 11.22
N LYS A 69 -1.58 -11.82 11.87
CA LYS A 69 -2.55 -12.81 11.37
C LYS A 69 -3.96 -12.19 11.31
N SER A 70 -4.82 -12.76 10.47
CA SER A 70 -6.21 -12.30 10.30
C SER A 70 -6.33 -10.81 9.99
N THR A 71 -5.37 -10.28 9.23
CA THR A 71 -5.30 -8.88 8.81
C THR A 71 -5.65 -8.76 7.34
N LYS A 72 -6.52 -7.81 7.02
CA LYS A 72 -6.87 -7.44 5.66
C LYS A 72 -6.47 -5.99 5.42
N LEU A 73 -5.63 -5.79 4.42
CA LEU A 73 -5.15 -4.49 3.97
C LEU A 73 -5.75 -4.19 2.61
N PHE A 74 -6.25 -2.97 2.46
CA PHE A 74 -6.59 -2.40 1.17
C PHE A 74 -5.74 -1.16 0.96
N GLY A 75 -5.03 -1.11 -0.15
CA GLY A 75 -4.13 -0.01 -0.48
C GLY A 75 -4.46 0.63 -1.82
N ILE A 76 -4.27 1.93 -1.89
CA ILE A 76 -4.28 2.72 -3.12
C ILE A 76 -2.86 3.25 -3.31
N ARG A 77 -2.19 2.84 -4.39
CA ARG A 77 -0.87 3.32 -4.76
C ARG A 77 -0.97 4.53 -5.66
N PHE A 78 -0.45 5.66 -5.20
CA PHE A 78 -0.46 6.92 -5.91
C PHE A 78 0.86 7.20 -6.61
N LYS A 79 0.77 7.80 -7.79
CA LYS A 79 1.88 8.42 -8.49
C LYS A 79 2.26 9.72 -7.77
N LEU A 80 3.57 9.96 -7.64
CA LEU A 80 4.05 11.26 -7.18
C LEU A 80 3.86 12.26 -8.32
N LEU A 81 2.86 13.11 -8.21
CA LEU A 81 2.62 14.16 -9.19
C LEU A 81 3.73 15.21 -9.08
N ALA A 82 4.15 15.74 -10.23
CA ALA A 82 5.10 16.87 -10.28
C ALA A 82 6.41 16.58 -9.52
N ALA A 83 6.89 15.34 -9.52
CA ALA A 83 8.12 14.93 -8.82
C ALA A 83 9.33 15.77 -9.25
N GLU A 84 9.35 16.24 -10.50
CA GLU A 84 10.35 17.15 -11.05
C GLU A 84 10.40 18.53 -10.36
N TYR A 85 9.34 18.91 -9.64
CA TYR A 85 9.28 20.16 -8.86
C TYR A 85 9.64 19.96 -7.38
N ILE A 86 9.76 18.72 -6.89
CA ILE A 86 10.01 18.41 -5.48
C ILE A 86 11.51 18.49 -5.15
N PHE A 87 12.39 18.22 -6.12
CA PHE A 87 13.86 18.16 -5.94
C PHE A 87 14.62 19.34 -6.56
N GLN A 88 14.01 20.53 -6.63
CA GLN A 88 14.69 21.77 -7.07
C GLN A 88 15.64 22.32 -6.02
#